data_AF-A0A957AKF5-F1
#
_entry.id   AF-A0A957AKF5-F1
#
_cell.length_a   1.000
_cell.length_b   1.000
_cell.length_c   1.000
_cell.angle_alpha   90.00
_cell.angle_beta   90.00
_cell.angle_gamma   90.00
#
_symmetry.space_group_name_H-M   'P 1'
#
loop_
_entity.id
_entity.type
_entity.pdbx_description
1 polymer ?
#
loop_
_entity_poly.entity_id
_entity_poly.type
_entity_poly.pdbx_seq_one_letter_code
_entity_poly.pdbx_strand_id
1 'polypeptide(L)'
;MEITLDALDQKATAAFEGFVVRKDLALRFKGQYPVPTYVGEFLIGRYCASTDPDEVAEGLRIVEMQLQNRTARAGDAELFKSRAREDGMIKVIDLISARLDAKTDSYLATVPSLQLDDVRIGVDEVSEHERLLTGGFYAEIGLAYDASIAQEKNGRPFGITGLRPIQLSRRDVSGIINEGRRQFTTEEWKGFLLRSIGLEPEMLSARAQDAMLLRIVPFVERNYNLI
;
A
#
# COMPACT_ATOMS: atom_id res chain seq x y z
N MET A 1 7.61 19.44 14.79
CA MET A 1 6.48 20.38 14.80
C MET A 1 5.23 19.53 14.91
N GLU A 2 4.50 19.67 16.00
CA GLU A 2 3.31 18.86 16.28
C GLU A 2 2.16 19.41 15.43
N ILE A 3 1.64 18.61 14.48
CA ILE A 3 0.55 19.04 13.61
C ILE A 3 -0.75 18.91 14.41
N THR A 4 -1.37 20.04 14.69
CA THR A 4 -2.70 20.09 15.30
C THR A 4 -3.75 19.89 14.20
N LEU A 5 -4.63 18.91 14.37
CA LEU A 5 -5.72 18.66 13.44
C LEU A 5 -6.82 19.69 13.63
N ASP A 6 -7.24 20.33 12.54
CA ASP A 6 -8.34 21.29 12.56
C ASP A 6 -9.71 20.63 12.33
N ALA A 7 -10.76 21.45 12.27
CA ALA A 7 -12.13 20.97 12.04
C ALA A 7 -12.30 20.28 10.68
N LEU A 8 -11.57 20.72 9.66
CA LEU A 8 -11.64 20.13 8.32
C LEU A 8 -10.99 18.74 8.32
N ASP A 9 -9.87 18.56 9.03
CA ASP A 9 -9.19 17.28 9.18
C ASP A 9 -10.04 16.26 9.94
N GLN A 10 -10.70 16.69 11.02
CA GLN A 10 -11.61 15.84 11.80
C GLN A 10 -12.80 15.40 10.94
N LYS A 11 -13.40 16.33 10.18
CA LYS A 11 -14.52 16.04 9.28
C LYS A 11 -14.12 15.13 8.13
N ALA A 12 -12.95 15.34 7.52
CA ALA A 12 -12.38 14.46 6.50
C ALA A 12 -12.18 13.04 7.03
N THR A 13 -11.61 12.90 8.22
CA THR A 13 -11.36 11.59 8.83
C THR A 13 -12.65 10.84 9.13
N ALA A 14 -13.67 11.55 9.63
CA ALA A 14 -15.00 10.97 9.88
C ALA A 14 -15.75 10.58 8.60
N ALA A 15 -15.70 11.42 7.55
CA ALA A 15 -16.40 11.16 6.30
C ALA A 15 -15.72 10.10 5.41
N PHE A 16 -14.41 9.89 5.59
CA PHE A 16 -13.57 9.04 4.75
C PHE A 16 -12.71 8.08 5.59
N GLU A 17 -13.36 7.37 6.53
CA GLU A 17 -12.69 6.42 7.42
C GLU A 17 -11.88 5.38 6.64
N GLY A 18 -10.58 5.27 6.96
CA GLY A 18 -9.64 4.36 6.28
C GLY A 18 -9.16 4.82 4.90
N PHE A 19 -9.57 6.01 4.43
CA PHE A 19 -9.11 6.62 3.17
C PHE A 19 -8.26 7.87 3.38
N VAL A 20 -8.30 8.47 4.57
CA VAL A 20 -7.41 9.58 4.95
C VAL A 20 -6.12 9.03 5.54
N VAL A 21 -4.99 9.54 5.06
CA VAL A 21 -3.66 9.14 5.53
C VAL A 21 -2.91 10.34 6.06
N ARG A 22 -2.49 10.26 7.33
CA ARG A 22 -1.58 11.21 7.98
C ARG A 22 -0.17 11.10 7.38
N LYS A 23 0.12 11.94 6.38
CA LYS A 23 1.41 11.93 5.66
C LYS A 23 2.60 12.25 6.56
N ASP A 24 2.43 13.10 7.56
CA ASP A 24 3.47 13.42 8.54
C ASP A 24 3.93 12.19 9.33
N LEU A 25 3.01 11.26 9.62
CA LEU A 25 3.34 9.98 10.24
C LEU A 25 4.03 9.04 9.25
N ALA A 26 3.49 8.90 8.04
CA ALA A 26 4.06 8.03 7.01
C ALA A 26 5.49 8.46 6.62
N LEU A 27 5.76 9.76 6.57
CA LEU A 27 7.08 10.32 6.26
C LEU A 27 8.15 9.95 7.30
N ARG A 28 7.77 9.62 8.55
CA ARG A 28 8.72 9.13 9.55
C ARG A 28 9.41 7.85 9.11
N PHE A 29 8.70 6.99 8.38
CA PHE A 29 9.20 5.70 7.90
C PHE A 29 10.00 5.80 6.59
N LYS A 30 10.00 6.97 5.95
CA LYS A 30 10.67 7.18 4.65
C LYS A 30 12.16 6.92 4.77
N GLY A 31 12.65 5.94 4.02
CA GLY A 31 14.07 5.57 3.97
C GLY A 31 14.56 4.75 5.17
N GLN A 32 13.72 4.44 6.15
CA GLN A 32 14.09 3.57 7.28
C GLN A 32 14.01 2.07 6.93
N TYR A 33 13.12 1.72 6.00
CA TYR A 33 12.84 0.36 5.57
C TYR A 33 13.05 0.25 4.05
N PRO A 34 13.43 -0.93 3.52
CA PRO A 34 13.71 -1.15 2.10
C PRO A 34 12.42 -1.28 1.28
N VAL A 35 11.44 -0.39 1.50
CA VAL A 35 10.16 -0.35 0.80
C VAL A 35 9.82 1.08 0.37
N PRO A 36 9.04 1.28 -0.71
CA PRO A 36 8.57 2.59 -1.10
C PRO A 36 7.71 3.27 -0.04
N THR A 37 7.70 4.61 0.00
CA THR A 37 6.92 5.39 0.98
C THR A 37 5.44 5.01 1.00
N TYR A 38 4.84 4.71 -0.15
CA TYR A 38 3.42 4.37 -0.24
C TYR A 38 3.06 3.07 0.51
N VAL A 39 4.03 2.18 0.76
CA VAL A 39 3.82 0.98 1.59
C VAL A 39 3.59 1.38 3.04
N GLY A 40 4.43 2.30 3.56
CA GLY A 40 4.24 2.89 4.87
C GLY A 40 2.91 3.65 4.96
N GLU A 41 2.57 4.43 3.93
CA GLU A 41 1.28 5.15 3.86
C GLU A 41 0.07 4.20 3.95
N PHE A 42 0.11 3.07 3.25
CA PHE A 42 -0.95 2.07 3.31
C PHE A 42 -1.10 1.48 4.72
N LEU A 43 0.01 1.14 5.37
CA LEU A 43 -0.01 0.59 6.73
C LEU A 43 -0.51 1.64 7.74
N ILE A 44 -0.08 2.89 7.61
CA ILE A 44 -0.56 4.01 8.42
C ILE A 44 -2.05 4.25 8.20
N GLY A 45 -2.52 4.30 6.95
CA GLY A 45 -3.95 4.44 6.66
C GLY A 45 -4.82 3.30 7.23
N ARG A 46 -4.23 2.12 7.41
CA ARG A 46 -4.92 0.96 7.98
C ARG A 46 -4.95 0.94 9.51
N TYR A 47 -3.84 1.29 10.17
CA TYR A 47 -3.68 1.13 11.62
C TYR A 47 -3.75 2.45 12.39
N CYS A 48 -3.63 3.59 11.72
CA CYS A 48 -3.63 4.93 12.31
C CYS A 48 -4.75 5.80 11.71
N ALA A 49 -5.92 5.20 11.44
CA ALA A 49 -7.07 5.89 10.85
C ALA A 49 -7.83 6.79 11.84
N SER A 50 -7.52 6.68 13.14
CA SER A 50 -8.15 7.47 14.20
C SER A 50 -7.50 8.85 14.34
N THR A 51 -8.24 9.78 14.94
CA THR A 51 -7.71 11.08 15.38
C THR A 51 -7.30 11.07 16.86
N ASP A 52 -7.60 10.01 17.61
CA ASP A 52 -7.19 9.85 19.01
C ASP A 52 -5.66 9.62 19.09
N PRO A 53 -4.92 10.48 19.82
CA PRO A 53 -3.47 10.33 19.97
C PRO A 53 -3.01 8.96 20.50
N ASP A 54 -3.75 8.36 21.43
CA ASP A 54 -3.37 7.08 22.05
C ASP A 54 -3.58 5.91 21.07
N GLU A 55 -4.69 5.91 20.33
CA GLU A 55 -4.95 4.92 19.27
C GLU A 55 -3.94 5.05 18.13
N VAL A 56 -3.59 6.29 17.74
CA VAL A 56 -2.56 6.55 16.73
C VAL A 56 -1.20 6.05 17.21
N ALA A 57 -0.84 6.28 18.47
CA ALA A 57 0.43 5.80 19.03
C ALA A 57 0.51 4.26 19.03
N GLU A 58 -0.58 3.56 19.37
CA GLU A 58 -0.65 2.09 19.26
C GLU A 58 -0.55 1.64 17.79
N GLY A 59 -1.30 2.28 16.91
CA GLY A 59 -1.24 2.03 15.47
C GLY A 59 0.18 2.15 14.91
N LEU A 60 0.93 3.17 15.32
CA LEU A 60 2.32 3.38 14.93
C LEU A 60 3.23 2.25 15.41
N ARG A 61 3.07 1.78 16.66
CA ARG A 61 3.85 0.64 17.18
C ARG A 61 3.58 -0.63 16.38
N ILE A 62 2.33 -0.86 16.00
CA ILE A 62 1.96 -1.98 15.12
C ILE A 62 2.65 -1.83 13.77
N VAL A 63 2.57 -0.66 13.12
CA VAL A 63 3.19 -0.42 11.80
C VAL A 63 4.70 -0.64 11.84
N GLU A 64 5.38 -0.12 12.87
CA GLU A 64 6.82 -0.29 13.05
C GLU A 64 7.19 -1.77 13.20
N MET A 65 6.47 -2.50 14.06
CA MET A 65 6.66 -3.94 14.24
C MET A 65 6.45 -4.71 12.93
N GLN A 66 5.41 -4.37 12.15
CA GLN A 66 5.16 -5.03 10.86
C GLN A 66 6.29 -4.81 9.87
N LEU A 67 6.73 -3.56 9.70
CA LEU A 67 7.81 -3.23 8.78
C LEU A 67 9.12 -3.91 9.22
N GLN A 68 9.44 -3.87 10.52
CA GLN A 68 10.66 -4.49 11.05
C GLN A 68 10.68 -6.01 10.85
N ASN A 69 9.57 -6.69 11.09
CA ASN A 69 9.54 -8.16 11.04
C ASN A 69 9.31 -8.73 9.64
N ARG A 70 8.74 -7.94 8.73
CA ARG A 70 8.30 -8.43 7.41
C ARG A 70 9.08 -7.84 6.23
N THR A 71 9.91 -6.83 6.42
CA THR A 71 10.77 -6.31 5.33
C THR A 71 12.18 -6.85 5.49
N ALA A 72 12.67 -7.58 4.50
CA ALA A 72 14.02 -8.10 4.50
C ALA A 72 15.01 -6.99 4.11
N ARG A 73 16.03 -6.75 4.93
CA ARG A 73 17.12 -5.82 4.61
C ARG A 73 18.22 -6.54 3.83
N ALA A 74 19.15 -5.79 3.28
CA ALA A 74 20.31 -6.35 2.60
C ALA A 74 21.08 -7.29 3.55
N GLY A 75 21.14 -8.58 3.19
CA GLY A 75 21.78 -9.63 3.98
C GLY A 75 20.82 -10.51 4.80
N ASP A 76 19.55 -10.13 4.97
CA ASP A 76 18.59 -10.88 5.78
C ASP A 76 17.88 -12.02 5.02
N ALA A 77 18.11 -12.15 3.71
CA ALA A 77 17.40 -13.09 2.85
C ALA A 77 17.42 -14.54 3.38
N GLU A 78 18.60 -15.04 3.78
CA GLU A 78 18.74 -16.40 4.32
C GLU A 78 18.07 -16.56 5.69
N LEU A 79 18.02 -15.51 6.51
CA LEU A 79 17.32 -15.54 7.79
C LEU A 79 15.81 -15.72 7.57
N PHE A 80 15.23 -14.98 6.62
CA PHE A 80 13.82 -15.13 6.26
C PHE A 80 13.53 -16.51 5.66
N LYS A 81 14.38 -17.01 4.75
CA LYS A 81 14.25 -18.38 4.21
C LYS A 81 14.31 -19.44 5.30
N SER A 82 15.24 -19.31 6.24
CA SER A 82 15.37 -20.22 7.37
C SER A 82 14.13 -20.18 8.25
N ARG A 83 13.59 -19.00 8.57
CA ARG A 83 12.34 -18.88 9.33
C ARG A 83 11.16 -19.51 8.60
N ALA A 84 11.03 -19.29 7.30
CA ALA A 84 9.99 -19.95 6.50
C ALA A 84 10.07 -21.49 6.60
N ARG A 85 11.29 -22.04 6.66
CA ARG A 85 11.52 -23.48 6.85
C ARG A 85 11.19 -23.97 8.26
N GLU A 86 11.65 -23.27 9.29
CA GLU A 86 11.44 -23.70 10.68
C GLU A 86 9.99 -23.48 11.15
N ASP A 87 9.39 -22.35 10.78
CA ASP A 87 8.03 -21.97 11.20
C ASP A 87 6.95 -22.47 10.20
N GLY A 88 7.38 -23.07 9.07
CA GLY A 88 6.53 -23.54 7.97
C GLY A 88 5.99 -22.42 7.06
N MET A 89 5.67 -21.25 7.63
CA MET A 89 5.21 -20.07 6.90
C MET A 89 5.62 -18.78 7.60
N ILE A 90 6.03 -17.79 6.80
CA ILE A 90 6.24 -16.42 7.27
C ILE A 90 5.46 -15.42 6.41
N LYS A 91 5.39 -14.19 6.90
CA LYS A 91 4.87 -13.04 6.15
C LYS A 91 6.01 -12.11 5.76
N VAL A 92 6.00 -11.68 4.51
CA VAL A 92 7.00 -10.78 3.93
C VAL A 92 6.30 -9.66 3.19
N ILE A 93 6.80 -8.43 3.32
CA ILE A 93 6.36 -7.30 2.52
C ILE A 93 7.40 -7.07 1.43
N ASP A 94 7.04 -7.34 0.18
CA ASP A 94 7.94 -7.22 -0.96
C ASP A 94 7.17 -6.91 -2.25
N LEU A 95 7.90 -6.47 -3.27
CA LEU A 95 7.46 -6.49 -4.65
C LEU A 95 7.31 -7.94 -5.10
N ILE A 96 6.12 -8.35 -5.52
CA ILE A 96 5.90 -9.65 -6.15
C ILE A 96 5.56 -9.48 -7.62
N SER A 97 6.17 -10.31 -8.46
CA SER A 97 5.80 -10.48 -9.86
C SER A 97 5.71 -11.97 -10.17
N ALA A 98 5.07 -12.33 -11.28
CA ALA A 98 4.98 -13.71 -11.75
C ALA A 98 5.28 -13.81 -13.24
N ARG A 99 5.66 -15.01 -13.67
CA ARG A 99 5.85 -15.39 -15.08
C ARG A 99 5.31 -16.77 -15.34
N LEU A 100 4.95 -17.04 -16.60
CA LEU A 100 4.64 -18.39 -17.07
C LEU A 100 5.95 -19.17 -17.28
N ASP A 101 6.07 -20.33 -16.64
CA ASP A 101 7.08 -21.34 -16.95
C ASP A 101 6.48 -22.38 -17.91
N ALA A 102 6.71 -22.18 -19.21
CA ALA A 102 6.19 -23.06 -20.25
C ALA A 102 6.77 -24.49 -20.20
N LYS A 103 7.86 -24.73 -19.46
CA LYS A 103 8.46 -26.07 -19.33
C LYS A 103 7.65 -26.97 -18.41
N THR A 104 7.05 -26.39 -17.37
CA THR A 104 6.27 -27.12 -16.35
C THR A 104 4.80 -26.75 -16.38
N ASP A 105 4.37 -25.93 -17.36
CA ASP A 105 3.01 -25.42 -17.49
C ASP A 105 2.46 -24.83 -16.18
N SER A 106 3.27 -23.98 -15.55
CA SER A 106 2.97 -23.41 -14.23
C SER A 106 3.41 -21.95 -14.13
N TYR A 107 2.81 -21.18 -13.23
CA TYR A 107 3.31 -19.85 -12.91
C TYR A 107 4.35 -19.89 -11.80
N LEU A 108 5.35 -19.02 -11.91
CA LEU A 108 6.39 -18.83 -10.91
C LEU A 108 6.46 -17.37 -10.50
N ALA A 109 6.49 -17.14 -9.20
CA ALA A 109 6.65 -15.83 -8.60
C ALA A 109 8.11 -15.52 -8.29
N THR A 110 8.44 -14.23 -8.39
CA THR A 110 9.71 -13.66 -7.94
C THR A 110 9.47 -12.83 -6.68
N VAL A 111 10.29 -13.06 -5.65
CA VAL A 111 10.35 -12.30 -4.39
C VAL A 111 11.79 -11.78 -4.24
N PRO A 112 12.07 -10.56 -4.72
CA PRO A 112 13.43 -10.08 -4.96
C PRO A 112 14.21 -9.81 -3.66
N SER A 113 13.58 -9.33 -2.59
CA SER A 113 14.26 -9.10 -1.30
C SER A 113 14.84 -10.38 -0.71
N LEU A 114 14.26 -11.53 -1.06
CA LEU A 114 14.71 -12.85 -0.65
C LEU A 114 15.55 -13.56 -1.72
N GLN A 115 15.77 -12.96 -2.89
CA GLN A 115 16.49 -13.59 -4.01
C GLN A 115 15.86 -14.94 -4.39
N LEU A 116 14.53 -14.98 -4.46
CA LEU A 116 13.78 -16.16 -4.90
C LEU A 116 13.09 -15.85 -6.23
N ASP A 117 13.51 -16.55 -7.29
CA ASP A 117 12.96 -16.35 -8.63
C ASP A 117 11.99 -17.44 -9.08
N ASP A 118 12.00 -18.60 -8.44
CA ASP A 118 11.22 -19.79 -8.81
C ASP A 118 10.26 -20.21 -7.68
N VAL A 119 9.51 -19.26 -7.12
CA VAL A 119 8.54 -19.54 -6.05
C VAL A 119 7.24 -20.05 -6.66
N ARG A 120 6.70 -21.16 -6.16
CA ARG A 120 5.41 -21.68 -6.62
C ARG A 120 4.29 -20.69 -6.29
N ILE A 121 3.38 -20.46 -7.23
CA ILE A 121 2.16 -19.65 -7.02
C ILE A 121 0.99 -20.31 -7.75
N GLY A 122 -0.20 -20.29 -7.16
CA GLY A 122 -1.39 -20.87 -7.76
C GLY A 122 -1.88 -20.08 -8.96
N VAL A 123 -2.55 -20.79 -9.88
CA VAL A 123 -3.15 -20.19 -11.09
C VAL A 123 -4.24 -19.19 -10.71
N ASP A 124 -5.02 -19.51 -9.68
CA ASP A 124 -6.11 -18.66 -9.20
C ASP A 124 -5.55 -17.32 -8.70
N GLU A 125 -4.51 -17.31 -7.87
CA GLU A 125 -3.86 -16.08 -7.40
C GLU A 125 -3.33 -15.21 -8.55
N VAL A 126 -2.80 -15.82 -9.61
CA VAL A 126 -2.31 -15.09 -10.78
C VAL A 126 -3.47 -14.50 -11.58
N SER A 127 -4.55 -15.27 -11.76
CA SER A 127 -5.73 -14.84 -12.52
C SER A 127 -6.49 -13.70 -11.83
N GLU A 128 -6.58 -13.71 -10.49
CA GLU A 128 -7.18 -12.64 -9.70
C GLU A 128 -6.33 -11.35 -9.73
N HIS A 129 -5.04 -11.47 -10.08
CA HIS A 129 -4.06 -10.40 -9.99
C HIS A 129 -3.19 -10.30 -11.24
N GLU A 130 -3.80 -9.99 -12.40
CA GLU A 130 -3.11 -9.84 -13.70
C GLU A 130 -1.84 -8.97 -13.66
N ARG A 131 -1.79 -7.97 -12.77
CA ARG A 131 -0.61 -7.10 -12.58
C ARG A 131 0.65 -7.88 -12.19
N LEU A 132 0.55 -9.08 -11.62
CA LEU A 132 1.68 -9.96 -11.37
C LEU A 132 2.47 -10.23 -12.66
N LEU A 133 1.81 -10.33 -13.81
CA LEU A 133 2.41 -10.65 -15.11
C LEU A 133 2.96 -9.42 -15.86
N THR A 134 2.68 -8.20 -15.40
CA THR A 134 3.03 -6.95 -16.12
C THR A 134 4.00 -6.05 -15.36
N GLY A 135 4.72 -6.60 -14.38
CA GLY A 135 5.71 -5.86 -13.57
C GLY A 135 5.48 -5.93 -12.06
N GLY A 136 4.38 -6.53 -11.61
CA GLY A 136 4.15 -6.81 -10.20
C GLY A 136 3.61 -5.63 -9.38
N PHE A 137 3.54 -5.85 -8.08
CA PHE A 137 3.13 -4.86 -7.08
C PHE A 137 3.65 -5.25 -5.69
N TYR A 138 3.75 -4.29 -4.79
CA TYR A 138 4.07 -4.59 -3.39
C TYR A 138 2.88 -5.26 -2.71
N ALA A 139 3.14 -6.30 -1.93
CA ALA A 139 2.13 -7.05 -1.21
C ALA A 139 2.65 -7.54 0.14
N GLU A 140 1.73 -7.84 1.06
CA GLU A 140 2.00 -8.77 2.15
C GLU A 140 1.85 -10.20 1.58
N ILE A 141 2.97 -10.90 1.51
CA ILE A 141 3.15 -12.21 0.91
C ILE A 141 3.24 -13.24 2.02
N GLY A 142 2.39 -14.26 1.97
CA GLY A 142 2.54 -15.49 2.73
C GLY A 142 3.53 -16.41 2.03
N LEU A 143 4.73 -16.58 2.58
CA LEU A 143 5.76 -17.45 2.02
C LEU A 143 5.89 -18.70 2.88
N ALA A 144 5.58 -19.85 2.29
CA ALA A 144 5.73 -21.15 2.94
C ALA A 144 6.91 -21.93 2.36
N TYR A 145 7.46 -22.84 3.17
CA TYR A 145 8.49 -23.78 2.75
C TYR A 145 7.99 -25.22 2.94
N ASP A 146 8.07 -26.04 1.89
CA ASP A 146 7.74 -27.46 1.94
C ASP A 146 9.00 -28.32 1.80
N ALA A 147 9.36 -29.00 2.89
CA ALA A 147 10.52 -29.88 2.95
C ALA A 147 10.35 -31.15 2.11
N SER A 148 9.12 -31.60 1.85
CA SER A 148 8.86 -32.78 1.03
C SER A 148 9.18 -32.49 -0.44
N ILE A 149 8.73 -31.35 -0.94
CA ILE A 149 9.02 -30.85 -2.28
C ILE A 149 10.53 -30.58 -2.43
N ALA A 150 11.23 -30.15 -1.37
CA ALA A 150 12.68 -29.98 -1.42
C ALA A 150 13.46 -31.27 -1.77
N GLN A 151 12.88 -32.44 -1.49
CA GLN A 151 13.49 -33.75 -1.77
C GLN A 151 13.18 -34.26 -3.18
N GLU A 152 12.27 -33.61 -3.90
CA GLU A 152 11.90 -33.98 -5.27
C GLU A 152 12.95 -33.55 -6.29
N LYS A 153 13.03 -34.27 -7.40
CA LYS A 153 13.90 -33.89 -8.52
C LYS A 153 13.40 -32.58 -9.13
N ASN A 154 14.20 -31.51 -9.02
CA ASN A 154 13.84 -30.14 -9.41
C ASN A 154 12.70 -29.53 -8.58
N GLY A 155 12.52 -29.98 -7.35
CA GLY A 155 11.50 -29.43 -6.47
C GLY A 155 11.73 -27.95 -6.13
N ARG A 156 10.63 -27.20 -6.06
CA ARG A 156 10.60 -25.77 -5.71
C ARG A 156 9.96 -25.63 -4.31
N PRO A 157 10.73 -25.70 -3.22
CA PRO A 157 10.13 -25.85 -1.88
C PRO A 157 9.36 -24.61 -1.43
N PHE A 158 9.76 -23.42 -1.87
CA PHE A 158 9.07 -22.18 -1.56
C PHE A 158 7.77 -22.04 -2.36
N GLY A 159 6.70 -21.64 -1.68
CA GLY A 159 5.40 -21.38 -2.29
C GLY A 159 4.70 -20.17 -1.68
N ILE A 160 3.95 -19.45 -2.51
CA ILE A 160 3.04 -18.39 -2.10
C ILE A 160 1.76 -19.06 -1.59
N THR A 161 1.39 -18.78 -0.34
CA THR A 161 0.18 -19.30 0.31
C THR A 161 -0.89 -18.24 0.52
N GLY A 162 -0.54 -16.98 0.26
CA GLY A 162 -1.50 -15.88 0.32
C GLY A 162 -0.86 -14.60 -0.18
N LEU A 163 -1.68 -13.77 -0.81
CA LEU A 163 -1.27 -12.49 -1.34
C LEU A 163 -2.25 -11.41 -0.93
N ARG A 164 -1.76 -10.36 -0.25
CA ARG A 164 -2.54 -9.16 0.03
C ARG A 164 -1.87 -7.95 -0.59
N PRO A 165 -2.37 -7.45 -1.74
CA PRO A 165 -1.83 -6.26 -2.38
C PRO A 165 -1.77 -5.06 -1.42
N ILE A 166 -0.63 -4.37 -1.41
CA ILE A 166 -0.41 -3.10 -0.70
C ILE A 166 -0.55 -1.99 -1.73
N GLN A 167 -1.80 -1.76 -2.13
CA GLN A 167 -2.31 -0.58 -2.83
C GLN A 167 -3.81 -0.78 -3.02
N LEU A 168 -4.59 0.29 -2.89
CA LEU A 168 -6.02 0.28 -3.17
C LEU A 168 -6.26 -0.01 -4.65
N SER A 169 -6.68 -1.23 -4.98
CA SER A 169 -7.34 -1.57 -6.24
C SER A 169 -8.81 -1.88 -6.01
N ARG A 170 -9.51 -1.09 -5.18
CA ARG A 170 -10.97 -1.06 -5.27
C ARG A 170 -11.32 -0.32 -6.55
N ARG A 171 -11.82 -1.06 -7.54
CA ARG A 171 -12.24 -0.52 -8.85
C ARG A 171 -13.40 0.47 -8.75
N ASP A 172 -14.13 0.49 -7.64
CA ASP A 172 -15.24 1.42 -7.43
C ASP A 172 -15.17 2.04 -6.02
N VAL A 173 -14.84 3.33 -5.99
CA VAL A 173 -14.88 4.20 -4.80
C VAL A 173 -15.95 5.29 -4.93
N SER A 174 -16.71 5.30 -6.02
CA SER A 174 -17.64 6.39 -6.34
C SER A 174 -18.75 6.51 -5.30
N GLY A 175 -19.24 5.39 -4.77
CA GLY A 175 -20.23 5.40 -3.69
C GLY A 175 -19.71 6.10 -2.41
N ILE A 176 -18.48 5.78 -2.02
CA ILE A 176 -17.83 6.34 -0.82
C ILE A 176 -17.58 7.84 -1.00
N ILE A 177 -17.05 8.23 -2.16
CA ILE A 177 -16.78 9.64 -2.47
C ILE A 177 -18.08 10.47 -2.45
N ASN A 178 -19.15 9.94 -3.06
CA ASN A 178 -20.44 10.63 -3.10
C ASN A 178 -21.04 10.83 -1.71
N GLU A 179 -20.96 9.81 -0.85
CA GLU A 179 -21.50 9.91 0.50
C GLU A 179 -20.67 10.86 1.37
N GLY A 180 -19.35 10.75 1.33
CA GLY A 180 -18.48 11.69 2.03
C GLY A 180 -18.71 13.13 1.57
N ARG A 181 -18.78 13.38 0.26
CA ARG A 181 -19.03 14.72 -0.32
C ARG A 181 -20.30 15.38 0.24
N ARG A 182 -21.38 14.62 0.47
CA ARG A 182 -22.64 15.16 1.00
C ARG A 182 -22.50 15.79 2.38
N GLN A 183 -21.48 15.40 3.14
CA GLN A 183 -21.23 15.93 4.48
C GLN A 183 -20.56 17.31 4.46
N PHE A 184 -19.99 17.74 3.33
CA PHE A 184 -19.24 18.99 3.22
C PHE A 184 -20.06 20.11 2.56
N THR A 185 -19.87 21.34 3.03
CA THR A 185 -20.18 22.54 2.25
C THR A 185 -19.24 22.64 1.05
N THR A 186 -19.59 23.49 0.08
CA THR A 186 -18.72 23.71 -1.10
C THR A 186 -17.35 24.26 -0.71
N GLU A 187 -17.28 25.18 0.25
CA GLU A 187 -16.01 25.80 0.66
C GLU A 187 -15.12 24.81 1.44
N GLU A 188 -15.69 24.02 2.36
CA GLU A 188 -14.94 22.95 3.02
C GLU A 188 -14.44 21.90 2.02
N TRP A 189 -15.26 21.54 1.02
CA TRP A 189 -14.87 20.57 0.00
C TRP A 189 -13.71 21.07 -0.86
N LYS A 190 -13.73 22.35 -1.28
CA LYS A 190 -12.61 22.98 -1.99
C LYS A 190 -11.34 22.95 -1.13
N GLY A 191 -11.47 23.30 0.15
CA GLY A 191 -10.36 23.25 1.10
C GLY A 191 -9.77 21.84 1.21
N PHE A 192 -10.63 20.82 1.33
CA PHE A 192 -10.21 19.43 1.41
C PHE A 192 -9.48 18.97 0.14
N LEU A 193 -10.00 19.30 -1.04
CA LEU A 193 -9.34 18.97 -2.31
C LEU A 193 -7.95 19.60 -2.43
N LEU A 194 -7.78 20.87 -2.04
CA LEU A 194 -6.48 21.54 -2.03
C LEU A 194 -5.52 20.87 -1.03
N ARG A 195 -5.98 20.55 0.18
CA ARG A 195 -5.15 19.89 1.18
C ARG A 195 -4.74 18.47 0.75
N SER A 196 -5.60 17.77 -0.01
CA SER A 196 -5.29 16.45 -0.57
C SER A 196 -4.12 16.44 -1.55
N ILE A 197 -3.82 17.58 -2.19
CA ILE A 197 -2.64 17.77 -3.06
C ILE A 197 -1.48 18.48 -2.34
N GLY A 198 -1.58 18.64 -1.03
CA GLY A 198 -0.52 19.22 -0.18
C GLY A 198 -0.51 20.75 -0.11
N LEU A 199 -1.63 21.42 -0.43
CA LEU A 199 -1.76 22.87 -0.33
C LEU A 199 -2.66 23.28 0.84
N GLU A 200 -2.20 24.24 1.64
CA GLU A 200 -2.97 24.76 2.77
C GLU A 200 -3.88 25.92 2.30
N PRO A 201 -5.22 25.77 2.31
CA PRO A 201 -6.14 26.76 1.76
C PRO A 201 -6.01 28.14 2.40
N GLU A 202 -5.78 28.20 3.72
CA GLU A 202 -5.68 29.46 4.47
C GLU A 202 -4.45 30.30 4.07
N MET A 203 -3.44 29.67 3.48
CA MET A 203 -2.24 30.32 2.98
C MET A 203 -2.40 30.86 1.54
N LEU A 204 -3.56 30.62 0.91
CA LEU A 204 -3.85 30.99 -0.46
C LEU A 204 -4.99 32.02 -0.53
N SER A 205 -4.85 33.02 -1.40
CA SER A 205 -5.98 33.89 -1.75
C SER A 205 -7.05 33.08 -2.50
N ALA A 206 -8.31 33.53 -2.45
CA ALA A 206 -9.42 32.87 -3.16
C ALA A 206 -9.10 32.64 -4.66
N ARG A 207 -8.51 33.64 -5.33
CA ARG A 207 -8.07 33.50 -6.73
C ARG A 207 -7.00 32.42 -6.93
N ALA A 208 -6.07 32.29 -5.98
CA ALA A 208 -5.04 31.26 -6.05
C ALA A 208 -5.62 29.86 -5.82
N GLN A 209 -6.57 29.73 -4.89
CA GLN A 209 -7.33 28.49 -4.67
C GLN A 209 -8.07 28.05 -5.95
N ASP A 210 -8.82 28.95 -6.56
CA ASP A 210 -9.54 28.69 -7.82
C ASP A 210 -8.58 28.27 -8.94
N ALA A 211 -7.43 28.94 -9.06
CA ALA A 211 -6.42 28.61 -10.07
C ALA A 211 -5.74 27.25 -9.85
N MET A 212 -5.67 26.77 -8.60
CA MET A 212 -5.18 25.42 -8.28
C MET A 212 -6.23 24.37 -8.60
N LEU A 213 -7.49 24.60 -8.24
CA LEU A 213 -8.60 23.70 -8.59
C LEU A 213 -8.76 23.56 -10.10
N LEU A 214 -8.64 24.66 -10.86
CA LEU A 214 -8.71 24.64 -12.32
C LEU A 214 -7.63 23.73 -12.94
N ARG A 215 -6.45 23.64 -12.33
CA ARG A 215 -5.36 22.76 -12.78
C ARG A 215 -5.65 21.28 -12.55
N ILE A 216 -6.64 20.94 -11.72
CA ILE A 216 -7.05 19.56 -11.44
C ILE A 216 -8.12 19.09 -12.44
N VAL A 217 -8.87 20.02 -13.06
CA VAL A 217 -9.95 19.71 -14.02
C VAL A 217 -9.53 18.76 -15.15
N PRO A 218 -8.34 18.89 -15.78
CA PRO A 218 -7.91 17.95 -16.83
C PRO A 218 -7.82 16.48 -16.39
N PHE A 219 -7.69 16.21 -15.09
CA PHE A 219 -7.61 14.83 -14.57
C PHE A 219 -8.99 14.17 -14.41
N VAL A 220 -10.07 14.95 -14.42
CA VAL A 220 -11.44 14.47 -14.17
C VAL A 220 -12.39 14.73 -15.34
N GLU A 221 -12.10 15.72 -16.17
CA GLU A 221 -12.90 16.07 -17.37
C GLU A 221 -12.15 15.71 -18.65
N ARG A 222 -12.80 14.91 -19.50
CA ARG A 222 -12.24 14.57 -20.81
C ARG A 222 -12.25 15.79 -21.73
N ASN A 223 -11.23 15.91 -22.58
CA ASN A 223 -11.11 16.97 -23.59
C ASN A 223 -11.01 18.39 -23.01
N TYR A 224 -10.60 18.54 -21.74
CA TYR A 224 -10.31 19.85 -21.17
C TYR A 224 -8.88 20.27 -21.53
N ASN A 225 -8.76 21.26 -22.42
CA ASN A 225 -7.46 21.81 -22.83
C ASN A 225 -7.08 22.99 -21.92
N LEU A 226 -5.96 22.86 -21.21
CA LEU A 226 -5.34 23.97 -20.50
C LEU A 226 -4.51 24.78 -21.52
N ILE A 227 -4.95 25.99 -21.86
CA ILE A 227 -4.17 26.95 -22.69
C ILE A 227 -3.41 27.89 -21.76
#